data_AF-E7RN99-F1
#
_entry.id   AF-E7RN99-F1
#
_cell.length_a   1.000
_cell.length_b   1.000
_cell.length_c   1.000
_cell.angle_alpha   90.00
_cell.angle_beta   90.00
_cell.angle_gamma   90.00
#
_symmetry.space_group_name_H-M   'P 1'
#
loop_
_entity.id
_entity.type
_entity.pdbx_description
1 polymer ?
#
loop_
_entity_poly.entity_id
_entity_poly.type
_entity_poly.pdbx_seq_one_letter_code
_entity_poly.pdbx_strand_id
1 'polypeptide(L)'
;MFYNVLNGDLRLQRYGVFSIFVANVSDKWHFYAIQIYLIRCIDGVSVGHICIIYPRQKYTLFRFFYYLCNVMMAKSILYVALGGALGSVLRFVVSRFLQEHAATIFPVGTMIVNLVGCLLIGIIYGIADKGMAMSVSVRLFLTVGLCGGFTTFSTFCNESLYLLRADNILLGALYMGGSVALGMIAVFAGACAAKAF
;
A
#
# COMPACT_ATOMS: atom_id res chain seq x y z
N MET A 1 -13.80 10.76 38.12
CA MET A 1 -14.58 10.19 39.24
C MET A 1 -13.60 9.47 40.14
N PHE A 2 -13.30 10.06 41.30
CA PHE A 2 -12.30 9.62 42.27
C PHE A 2 -12.85 8.41 43.05
N TYR A 3 -12.14 7.28 43.07
CA TYR A 3 -12.46 6.18 43.99
C TYR A 3 -11.63 6.34 45.26
N ASN A 4 -12.32 6.62 46.36
CA ASN A 4 -11.83 6.41 47.72
C ASN A 4 -11.49 4.93 47.89
N VAL A 5 -10.25 4.63 48.21
CA VAL A 5 -9.85 3.30 48.71
C VAL A 5 -9.15 3.49 50.04
N LEU A 6 -10.00 3.45 51.08
CA LEU A 6 -9.80 2.79 52.39
C LEU A 6 -8.58 3.20 53.24
N ASN A 7 -8.91 3.95 54.31
CA ASN A 7 -8.19 4.09 55.60
C ASN A 7 -7.13 5.19 55.80
N GLY A 8 -7.42 6.42 55.38
CA GLY A 8 -6.73 7.63 55.85
C GLY A 8 -6.66 8.70 54.79
N ASP A 9 -6.94 9.95 55.16
CA ASP A 9 -7.04 11.16 54.32
C ASP A 9 -5.82 11.43 53.41
N LEU A 10 -5.66 10.66 52.32
CA LEU A 10 -4.63 10.92 51.31
C LEU A 10 -5.28 11.52 50.05
N ARG A 11 -5.16 12.85 49.91
CA ARG A 11 -5.57 13.57 48.70
C ARG A 11 -4.51 13.38 47.62
N LEU A 12 -4.82 12.54 46.63
CA LEU A 12 -3.95 12.24 45.49
C LEU A 12 -4.31 13.14 44.28
N GLN A 13 -3.32 13.84 43.73
CA GLN A 13 -3.49 14.66 42.52
C GLN A 13 -2.73 14.05 41.34
N ARG A 14 -3.41 13.88 40.21
CA ARG A 14 -2.82 13.42 38.94
C ARG A 14 -2.07 14.59 38.30
N TYR A 15 -0.77 14.42 38.01
CA TYR A 15 0.05 15.50 37.40
C TYR A 15 0.71 15.11 36.08
N GLY A 16 0.76 13.82 35.71
CA GLY A 16 1.35 13.40 34.44
C GLY A 16 0.87 12.03 33.97
N VAL A 17 0.92 11.81 32.65
CA VAL A 17 0.56 10.54 32.00
C VAL A 17 1.59 10.24 30.93
N PHE A 18 2.24 9.08 31.02
CA PHE A 18 3.16 8.58 30.00
C PHE A 18 2.58 7.32 29.36
N SER A 19 2.73 7.18 28.04
CA SER A 19 2.33 5.97 27.31
C SER A 19 3.56 5.30 26.74
N ILE A 20 3.83 4.07 27.18
CA ILE A 20 4.87 3.21 26.63
C ILE A 20 4.19 2.16 25.76
N PHE A 21 4.64 2.03 24.51
CA PHE A 21 4.17 1.02 23.59
C PHE A 21 5.13 -0.16 23.61
N VAL A 22 4.64 -1.33 23.99
CA VAL A 22 5.40 -2.57 23.97
C VAL A 22 4.80 -3.46 22.89
N ALA A 23 5.62 -3.86 21.93
CA ALA A 23 5.26 -4.87 20.94
C ALA A 23 5.71 -6.23 21.47
N ASN A 24 4.77 -7.18 21.60
CA ASN A 24 5.13 -8.56 21.93
C ASN A 24 5.46 -9.32 20.65
N VAL A 25 6.67 -9.86 20.55
CA VAL A 25 7.18 -10.54 19.36
C VAL A 25 6.57 -11.96 19.21
N SER A 26 5.97 -12.53 20.25
CA SER A 26 5.37 -13.87 20.18
C SER A 26 3.95 -13.90 19.57
N ASP A 27 3.15 -12.86 19.80
CA ASP A 27 1.77 -12.77 19.30
C ASP A 27 1.70 -11.80 18.12
N LYS A 28 1.71 -12.34 16.91
CA LYS A 28 1.52 -11.60 15.66
C LYS A 28 0.36 -10.59 15.83
N TRP A 29 0.68 -9.31 15.67
CA TRP A 29 -0.24 -8.17 15.52
C TRP A 29 -0.86 -7.52 16.77
N HIS A 30 -0.39 -7.80 17.99
CA HIS A 30 -0.92 -7.14 19.19
C HIS A 30 0.06 -6.09 19.75
N PHE A 31 -0.32 -4.82 19.67
CA PHE A 31 0.40 -3.71 20.31
C PHE A 31 -0.26 -3.35 21.64
N TYR A 32 0.54 -3.30 22.71
CA TYR A 32 0.07 -2.98 24.05
C TYR A 32 0.53 -1.57 24.40
N ALA A 33 -0.40 -0.69 24.79
CA ALA A 33 -0.06 0.59 25.39
C ALA A 33 -0.20 0.47 26.90
N ILE A 34 0.92 0.61 27.61
CA ILE A 34 0.96 0.71 29.07
C ILE A 34 0.89 2.19 29.39
N GLN A 35 -0.12 2.58 30.17
CA GLN A 35 -0.32 3.96 30.56
C GLN A 35 0.14 4.13 32.01
N ILE A 36 1.24 4.86 32.21
CA ILE A 36 1.84 5.13 33.51
C ILE A 36 1.33 6.49 33.99
N TYR A 37 0.71 6.51 35.16
CA TYR A 37 0.18 7.72 35.78
C TYR A 37 1.12 8.17 36.88
N LEU A 38 1.60 9.41 36.80
CA LEU A 38 2.33 10.04 37.89
C LEU A 38 1.32 10.72 38.81
N ILE A 39 1.26 10.23 40.05
CA ILE A 39 0.38 10.73 41.09
C ILE A 39 1.27 11.37 42.15
N ARG A 40 0.92 12.58 42.59
CA ARG A 40 1.60 13.28 43.68
C ARG A 40 0.66 13.36 44.88
N CYS A 41 1.20 13.13 46.07
CA CYS A 41 0.47 13.33 47.32
C CYS A 41 0.45 14.83 47.66
N ILE A 42 -0.70 15.39 48.03
CA ILE A 42 -0.87 16.84 48.23
C ILE A 42 -0.28 17.32 49.57
N ASP A 43 -0.05 16.44 50.55
CA ASP A 43 0.28 16.83 51.92
C ASP A 43 1.79 16.87 52.26
N GLY A 44 2.64 17.20 51.27
CA GLY A 44 3.96 17.79 51.54
C GLY A 44 5.12 16.86 51.91
N VAL A 45 4.94 15.57 52.19
CA VAL A 45 6.07 14.66 52.51
C VAL A 45 5.88 13.30 51.83
N SER A 46 6.85 12.94 50.98
CA SER A 46 7.01 11.70 50.19
C SER A 46 6.32 11.62 48.81
N VAL A 47 7.15 11.38 47.77
CA VAL A 47 6.76 11.15 46.38
C VAL A 47 6.80 9.65 46.12
N GLY A 48 5.65 8.98 46.19
CA GLY A 48 5.53 7.57 45.82
C GLY A 48 5.15 7.42 44.34
N HIS A 49 5.79 6.50 43.62
CA HIS A 49 5.40 6.13 42.25
C HIS A 49 4.45 4.93 42.32
N ILE A 50 3.15 5.14 42.11
CA ILE A 50 2.18 4.05 41.99
C ILE A 50 2.02 3.72 40.49
N CYS A 51 2.55 2.58 40.07
CA CYS A 51 2.35 2.07 38.71
C CYS A 51 1.04 1.27 38.66
N ILE A 52 -0.03 1.88 38.13
CA ILE A 52 -1.30 1.17 37.89
C ILE A 52 -1.28 0.63 36.46
N ILE A 53 -1.10 -0.68 36.30
CA ILE A 53 -1.16 -1.36 35.01
C ILE A 53 -2.62 -1.77 34.74
N TYR A 54 -3.30 -1.06 33.85
CA TYR A 54 -4.60 -1.52 33.34
C TYR A 54 -4.40 -2.58 32.25
N PRO A 55 -4.97 -3.79 32.38
CA PRO A 55 -4.99 -4.74 31.29
C PRO A 55 -6.14 -4.39 30.33
N ARG A 56 -5.87 -4.42 29.03
CA ARG A 56 -6.83 -4.36 27.92
C ARG A 56 -7.58 -3.03 27.72
N GLN A 57 -7.01 -2.17 26.88
CA GLN A 57 -7.83 -1.49 25.88
C GLN A 57 -7.49 -2.03 24.49
N LYS A 58 -8.49 -2.57 23.80
CA LYS A 58 -8.38 -2.89 22.37
C LYS A 58 -8.25 -1.57 21.62
N TYR A 59 -7.06 -1.25 21.13
CA TYR A 59 -6.85 -0.05 20.32
C TYR A 59 -7.31 -0.34 18.89
N THR A 60 -8.55 0.00 18.62
CA THR A 60 -9.27 -0.14 17.34
C THR A 60 -8.54 0.61 16.22
N LEU A 61 -8.41 -0.02 15.06
CA LEU A 61 -8.13 0.45 13.68
C LEU A 61 -7.69 1.91 13.41
N PHE A 62 -8.25 2.89 14.11
CA PHE A 62 -8.04 4.32 13.99
C PHE A 62 -6.57 4.75 14.18
N ARG A 63 -5.82 4.11 15.09
CA ARG A 63 -4.39 4.41 15.30
C ARG A 63 -3.48 3.86 14.20
N PHE A 64 -3.89 2.79 13.51
CA PHE A 64 -3.20 2.27 12.32
C PHE A 64 -3.31 3.26 11.15
N PHE A 65 -4.51 3.80 10.91
CA PHE A 65 -4.72 4.89 9.94
C PHE A 65 -3.94 6.16 10.29
N TYR A 66 -3.89 6.53 11.57
CA TYR A 66 -3.18 7.72 12.03
C TYR A 66 -1.64 7.59 11.89
N TYR A 67 -1.10 6.38 12.08
CA TYR A 67 0.32 6.09 11.89
C TYR A 67 0.70 6.03 10.40
N LEU A 68 -0.17 5.47 9.54
CA LEU A 68 -0.02 5.54 8.08
C LEU A 68 0.07 7.01 7.61
N CYS A 69 -0.79 7.90 8.12
CA CYS A 69 -0.81 9.30 7.70
C CYS A 69 0.39 10.15 8.14
N ASN A 70 1.04 9.87 9.29
CA ASN A 70 1.80 10.91 9.99
C ASN A 70 3.27 11.12 9.60
N VAL A 71 4.01 10.12 9.11
CA VAL A 71 5.49 10.23 9.19
C VAL A 71 6.16 10.52 7.84
N MET A 72 5.72 9.94 6.72
CA MET A 72 6.32 10.19 5.38
C MET A 72 5.33 9.97 4.21
N MET A 73 4.04 9.78 4.49
CA MET A 73 3.13 9.12 3.56
C MET A 73 2.31 10.07 2.68
N ALA A 74 1.96 11.29 3.15
CA ALA A 74 1.10 12.19 2.38
C ALA A 74 1.67 12.58 1.01
N LYS A 75 2.97 12.91 0.94
CA LYS A 75 3.65 13.21 -0.33
C LYS A 75 3.68 11.98 -1.24
N SER A 76 4.04 10.82 -0.69
CA SER A 76 4.09 9.55 -1.43
C SER A 76 2.73 9.14 -1.99
N ILE A 77 1.66 9.31 -1.20
CA ILE A 77 0.27 9.07 -1.63
C ILE A 77 -0.10 10.01 -2.77
N LEU A 78 0.29 11.29 -2.71
CA LEU A 78 0.02 12.24 -3.80
C LEU A 78 0.69 11.80 -5.11
N TYR A 79 1.95 11.37 -5.06
CA TYR A 79 2.64 10.84 -6.24
C TYR A 79 1.97 9.58 -6.79
N VAL A 80 1.57 8.64 -5.93
CA VAL A 80 0.83 7.45 -6.36
C VAL A 80 -0.52 7.83 -6.97
N ALA A 81 -1.26 8.77 -6.36
CA ALA A 81 -2.56 9.22 -6.85
C ALA A 81 -2.45 9.91 -8.21
N LEU A 82 -1.50 10.83 -8.39
CA LEU A 82 -1.26 11.52 -9.66
C LEU A 82 -0.83 10.55 -10.75
N GLY A 83 0.11 9.64 -10.44
CA GLY A 83 0.54 8.60 -11.37
C GLY A 83 -0.61 7.67 -11.76
N GLY A 84 -1.42 7.25 -10.78
CA GLY A 84 -2.58 6.37 -11.00
C GLY A 84 -3.68 7.03 -11.82
N ALA A 85 -3.97 8.31 -11.56
CA ALA A 85 -4.91 9.10 -12.36
C ALA A 85 -4.43 9.19 -13.81
N LEU A 86 -3.16 9.56 -14.03
CA LEU A 86 -2.57 9.62 -15.37
C LEU A 86 -2.60 8.26 -16.06
N GLY A 87 -2.17 7.19 -15.39
CA GLY A 87 -2.12 5.84 -15.94
C GLY A 87 -3.50 5.32 -16.33
N SER A 88 -4.51 5.51 -15.48
CA SER A 88 -5.88 5.06 -15.76
C SER A 88 -6.53 5.84 -16.91
N VAL A 89 -6.27 7.15 -17.03
CA VAL A 89 -6.71 7.95 -18.18
C VAL A 89 -6.03 7.49 -19.47
N LEU A 90 -4.70 7.28 -19.44
CA LEU A 90 -3.97 6.77 -20.61
C LEU A 90 -4.48 5.39 -21.05
N ARG A 91 -4.73 4.49 -20.10
CA ARG A 91 -5.33 3.18 -20.39
C ARG A 91 -6.69 3.37 -21.05
N PHE A 92 -7.55 4.22 -20.50
CA PHE A 92 -8.87 4.48 -21.06
C PHE A 92 -8.78 4.98 -22.52
N VAL A 93 -7.93 5.97 -22.79
CA VAL A 93 -7.75 6.53 -24.14
C VAL A 93 -7.21 5.48 -25.10
N VAL A 94 -6.16 4.75 -24.73
CA VAL A 94 -5.54 3.72 -25.59
C VAL A 94 -6.51 2.58 -25.87
N SER A 95 -7.20 2.07 -24.84
CA SER A 95 -8.19 1.01 -25.01
C SER A 95 -9.35 1.46 -25.89
N ARG A 96 -9.83 2.71 -25.74
CA ARG A 96 -10.91 3.27 -26.56
C ARG A 96 -10.48 3.44 -28.03
N PHE A 97 -9.32 4.04 -28.25
CA PHE A 97 -8.77 4.22 -29.59
C PHE A 97 -8.61 2.88 -30.31
N LEU A 98 -8.04 1.88 -29.65
CA LEU A 98 -7.86 0.55 -30.24
C LEU A 98 -9.19 -0.17 -30.46
N GLN A 99 -10.17 -0.01 -29.58
CA GLN A 99 -11.51 -0.58 -29.78
C GLN A 99 -12.21 0.00 -31.01
N GLU A 100 -12.03 1.28 -31.30
CA GLU A 100 -12.65 1.93 -32.47
C GLU A 100 -11.96 1.56 -33.80
N HIS A 101 -10.69 1.17 -33.77
CA HIS A 101 -9.89 0.88 -34.97
C HIS A 101 -9.62 -0.61 -35.20
N ALA A 102 -9.73 -1.46 -34.18
CA ALA A 102 -9.58 -2.90 -34.28
C ALA A 102 -10.97 -3.57 -34.24
N ALA A 103 -11.51 -3.92 -35.39
CA ALA A 103 -12.73 -4.72 -35.50
C ALA A 103 -12.46 -6.20 -35.20
N THR A 104 -11.98 -6.50 -33.98
CA THR A 104 -11.62 -7.85 -33.56
C THR A 104 -12.31 -8.22 -32.25
N ILE A 105 -12.76 -9.47 -32.14
CA ILE A 105 -13.24 -10.05 -30.87
C ILE A 105 -12.08 -10.16 -29.85
N PHE A 106 -10.83 -10.17 -30.34
CA PHE A 106 -9.65 -10.25 -29.51
C PHE A 106 -9.41 -8.94 -28.73
N PRO A 107 -9.14 -9.00 -27.41
CA PRO A 107 -8.94 -7.80 -26.58
C PRO A 107 -7.56 -7.15 -26.75
N VAL A 108 -7.28 -6.65 -27.97
CA VAL A 108 -5.99 -6.05 -28.33
C VAL A 108 -5.64 -4.86 -27.43
N GLY A 109 -6.63 -4.04 -27.09
CA GLY A 109 -6.44 -2.85 -26.25
C GLY A 109 -5.85 -3.19 -24.88
N THR A 110 -6.46 -4.12 -24.18
CA THR A 110 -6.03 -4.56 -22.84
C THR A 110 -4.69 -5.30 -22.89
N MET A 111 -4.45 -6.10 -23.92
CA MET A 111 -3.16 -6.74 -24.13
C MET A 111 -2.03 -5.71 -24.28
N ILE A 112 -2.21 -4.71 -25.15
CA ILE A 112 -1.17 -3.70 -25.43
C ILE A 112 -0.83 -2.89 -24.18
N VAL A 113 -1.82 -2.38 -23.45
CA VAL A 113 -1.55 -1.58 -22.23
C VAL A 113 -0.81 -2.40 -21.18
N ASN A 114 -1.16 -3.69 -21.02
CA ASN A 114 -0.47 -4.58 -20.09
C ASN A 114 0.97 -4.88 -20.54
N LEU A 115 1.20 -5.19 -21.82
CA LEU A 115 2.54 -5.46 -22.34
C LEU A 115 3.46 -4.23 -22.29
N VAL A 116 2.94 -3.06 -22.63
CA VAL A 116 3.69 -1.80 -22.52
C VAL A 116 4.00 -1.48 -21.06
N GLY A 117 3.04 -1.68 -20.14
CA GLY A 117 3.28 -1.51 -18.71
C GLY A 117 4.35 -2.48 -18.16
N CYS A 118 4.34 -3.74 -18.60
CA CYS A 118 5.38 -4.73 -18.31
C CYS A 118 6.76 -4.29 -18.81
N LEU A 119 6.85 -3.77 -20.04
CA LEU A 119 8.09 -3.23 -20.57
C LEU A 119 8.59 -2.04 -19.73
N LEU A 120 7.71 -1.09 -19.41
CA LEU A 120 8.04 0.10 -18.63
C LEU A 120 8.54 -0.26 -17.24
N ILE A 121 7.87 -1.17 -16.51
CA ILE A 121 8.31 -1.54 -15.16
C ILE A 121 9.68 -2.24 -15.19
N GLY A 122 9.97 -3.03 -16.24
CA GLY A 122 11.28 -3.63 -16.48
C GLY A 122 12.38 -2.57 -16.68
N ILE A 123 12.11 -1.54 -17.49
CA ILE A 123 13.03 -0.41 -17.71
C ILE A 123 13.27 0.35 -16.40
N ILE A 124 12.21 0.70 -15.67
CA ILE A 124 12.29 1.51 -14.45
C ILE A 124 13.14 0.82 -13.39
N TYR A 125 12.87 -0.46 -13.12
CA TYR A 125 13.67 -1.21 -12.14
C TYR A 125 15.08 -1.51 -12.66
N GLY A 126 15.25 -1.79 -13.95
CA GLY A 126 16.58 -1.98 -14.54
C GLY A 126 17.49 -0.75 -14.42
N ILE A 127 16.93 0.46 -14.56
CA ILE A 127 17.66 1.72 -14.34
C ILE A 127 17.96 1.94 -12.85
N ALA A 128 16.99 1.64 -11.97
CA ALA A 128 17.19 1.77 -10.53
C ALA A 128 18.30 0.85 -10.00
N ASP A 129 18.39 -0.37 -10.53
CA ASP A 129 19.42 -1.36 -10.15
C ASP A 129 20.83 -0.97 -10.62
N LYS A 130 20.95 -0.13 -11.66
CA LYS A 130 22.24 0.39 -12.14
C LYS A 130 22.90 1.42 -11.22
N GLY A 131 22.27 1.77 -10.10
CA GLY A 131 22.79 2.77 -9.17
C GLY A 131 22.52 4.21 -9.60
N MET A 132 21.72 4.45 -10.65
CA MET A 132 21.14 5.77 -10.87
C MET A 132 20.20 6.07 -9.71
N ALA A 133 20.55 7.08 -8.91
CA ALA A 133 19.80 7.47 -7.73
C ALA A 133 18.40 8.00 -8.12
N MET A 134 17.42 7.10 -8.24
CA MET A 134 16.01 7.47 -8.41
C MET A 134 15.40 7.77 -7.04
N SER A 135 14.84 8.97 -6.90
CA SER A 135 14.15 9.33 -5.66
C SER A 135 12.97 8.39 -5.41
N VAL A 136 12.70 8.10 -4.13
CA VAL A 136 11.59 7.21 -3.73
C VAL A 136 10.26 7.70 -4.29
N SER A 137 10.05 9.02 -4.32
CA SER A 137 8.83 9.64 -4.86
C SER A 137 8.63 9.39 -6.36
N VAL A 138 9.69 9.54 -7.16
CA VAL A 138 9.64 9.28 -8.61
C VAL A 138 9.38 7.81 -8.87
N ARG A 139 10.04 6.92 -8.13
CA ARG A 139 9.79 5.47 -8.24
C ARG A 139 8.34 5.12 -7.93
N LEU A 140 7.77 5.65 -6.85
CA LEU A 140 6.36 5.42 -6.50
C LEU A 140 5.39 5.99 -7.53
N PHE A 141 5.66 7.19 -8.05
CA PHE A 141 4.86 7.78 -9.13
C PHE A 141 4.84 6.89 -10.37
N LEU A 142 6.01 6.41 -10.80
CA LEU A 142 6.14 5.64 -12.05
C LEU A 142 5.65 4.20 -11.91
N THR A 143 6.03 3.48 -10.84
CA THR A 143 5.70 2.05 -10.72
C THR A 143 4.30 1.84 -10.14
N VAL A 144 4.06 2.31 -8.91
CA VAL A 144 2.79 2.07 -8.21
C VAL A 144 1.67 2.93 -8.79
N GLY A 145 1.97 4.20 -9.10
CA GLY A 145 1.01 5.11 -9.72
C GLY A 145 0.77 4.78 -11.19
N LEU A 146 1.70 5.20 -12.06
CA LEU A 146 1.53 5.17 -13.51
C LEU A 146 1.36 3.75 -14.05
N CYS A 147 2.33 2.85 -13.83
CA CYS A 147 2.20 1.47 -14.31
C CYS A 147 1.02 0.74 -13.64
N GLY A 148 0.78 0.98 -12.36
CA GLY A 148 -0.37 0.40 -11.64
C GLY A 148 -1.73 0.84 -12.18
N GLY A 149 -1.90 2.11 -12.54
CA GLY A 149 -3.13 2.62 -13.15
C GLY A 149 -3.28 2.30 -14.64
N PHE A 150 -2.15 2.22 -15.34
CA PHE A 150 -2.09 1.98 -16.79
C PHE A 150 -2.33 0.50 -17.16
N THR A 151 -1.93 -0.42 -16.29
CA THR A 151 -2.18 -1.86 -16.48
C THR A 151 -3.44 -2.31 -15.74
N THR A 152 -4.01 -3.45 -16.15
CA THR A 152 -5.22 -3.98 -15.52
C THR A 152 -5.29 -5.50 -15.60
N PHE A 153 -5.30 -6.15 -14.42
CA PHE A 153 -5.51 -7.59 -14.32
C PHE A 153 -7.00 -7.95 -14.29
N SER A 154 -7.84 -7.12 -13.67
CA SER A 154 -9.28 -7.38 -13.56
C SER A 154 -9.97 -7.37 -14.93
N THR A 155 -9.62 -6.42 -15.80
CA THR A 155 -10.15 -6.37 -17.17
C THR A 155 -9.68 -7.57 -17.98
N PHE A 156 -8.40 -7.94 -17.89
CA PHE A 156 -7.84 -9.14 -18.52
C PHE A 156 -8.59 -10.41 -18.10
N CYS A 157 -8.87 -10.61 -16.81
CA CYS A 157 -9.63 -11.78 -16.34
C CYS A 157 -11.07 -11.80 -16.86
N ASN A 158 -11.75 -10.64 -16.86
CA ASN A 158 -13.12 -10.54 -17.34
C ASN A 158 -13.23 -10.83 -18.85
N GLU A 159 -12.31 -10.29 -19.65
CA GLU A 159 -12.23 -10.56 -21.09
C GLU A 159 -11.87 -12.02 -21.39
N SER A 160 -10.96 -12.61 -20.60
CA SER A 160 -10.62 -14.03 -20.71
C SER A 160 -11.85 -14.91 -20.44
N LEU A 161 -12.61 -14.60 -19.39
CA LEU A 161 -13.85 -15.30 -19.07
C LEU A 161 -14.90 -15.13 -20.19
N TYR A 162 -15.00 -13.93 -20.78
CA TYR A 162 -15.90 -13.67 -21.90
C TYR A 162 -15.56 -14.57 -23.10
N LEU A 163 -14.28 -14.66 -23.49
CA LEU A 163 -13.83 -15.50 -24.60
C LEU A 163 -14.09 -17.00 -24.35
N LEU A 164 -13.85 -17.47 -23.13
CA LEU A 164 -14.10 -18.86 -22.75
C LEU A 164 -15.60 -19.21 -22.77
N ARG A 165 -16.48 -18.25 -22.42
CA ARG A 165 -17.94 -18.44 -22.47
C ARG A 165 -18.53 -18.35 -23.87
N ALA A 166 -17.87 -17.64 -24.78
CA ALA A 166 -18.32 -17.49 -26.17
C ALA A 166 -17.94 -18.70 -27.06
N ASP A 167 -17.74 -19.88 -26.46
CA ASP A 167 -17.22 -21.12 -27.09
C ASP A 167 -15.88 -20.96 -27.84
N ASN A 168 -15.17 -19.84 -27.63
CA ASN A 168 -13.91 -19.55 -28.29
C ASN A 168 -12.71 -19.88 -27.39
N ILE A 169 -12.65 -21.15 -26.97
CA ILE A 169 -11.68 -21.65 -25.98
C ILE A 169 -10.24 -21.44 -26.46
N LEU A 170 -9.97 -21.70 -27.74
CA LEU A 170 -8.63 -21.51 -28.32
C LEU A 170 -8.19 -20.04 -28.24
N LEU A 171 -9.06 -19.10 -28.60
CA LEU A 171 -8.73 -17.67 -28.55
C LEU A 171 -8.57 -17.19 -27.11
N GLY A 172 -9.41 -17.67 -26.18
CA GLY A 172 -9.24 -17.43 -24.74
C GLY A 172 -7.90 -17.95 -24.21
N ALA A 173 -7.51 -19.18 -24.58
CA ALA A 173 -6.24 -19.77 -24.19
C ALA A 173 -5.04 -18.99 -24.76
N LEU A 174 -5.09 -18.58 -26.04
CA LEU A 174 -4.07 -17.75 -26.66
C LEU A 174 -3.99 -16.36 -26.02
N TYR A 175 -5.11 -15.74 -25.67
CA TYR A 175 -5.14 -14.45 -24.99
C TYR A 175 -4.49 -14.54 -23.61
N MET A 176 -4.88 -15.53 -22.81
CA MET A 176 -4.33 -15.75 -21.47
C MET A 176 -2.84 -16.09 -21.51
N GLY A 177 -2.48 -17.15 -22.26
CA GLY A 177 -1.11 -17.61 -22.36
C GLY A 177 -0.19 -16.58 -23.02
N GLY A 178 -0.65 -15.96 -24.11
CA GLY A 178 0.07 -14.93 -24.83
C GLY A 178 0.32 -13.69 -23.97
N SER A 179 -0.70 -13.19 -23.25
CA SER A 179 -0.54 -12.02 -22.38
C SER A 179 0.47 -12.25 -21.26
N VAL A 180 0.47 -13.44 -20.64
CA VAL A 180 1.44 -13.78 -19.58
C VAL A 180 2.83 -13.98 -20.15
N ALA A 181 2.98 -14.79 -21.20
CA ALA A 181 4.29 -15.09 -21.78
C ALA A 181 4.96 -13.84 -22.37
N LEU A 182 4.23 -13.07 -23.18
CA LEU A 182 4.73 -11.83 -23.75
C LEU A 182 4.95 -10.76 -22.68
N GLY A 183 4.14 -10.73 -21.61
CA GLY A 183 4.35 -9.83 -20.48
C GLY A 183 5.68 -10.10 -19.78
N MET A 184 6.00 -11.37 -19.51
CA MET A 184 7.29 -11.76 -18.94
C MET A 184 8.46 -11.41 -19.85
N ILE A 185 8.33 -11.65 -21.16
CA ILE A 185 9.32 -11.27 -22.17
C ILE A 185 9.50 -9.75 -22.17
N ALA A 186 8.42 -8.97 -22.11
CA ALA A 186 8.47 -7.51 -22.10
C ALA A 186 9.18 -6.97 -20.86
N VAL A 187 8.91 -7.50 -19.66
CA VAL A 187 9.65 -7.11 -18.44
C VAL A 187 11.14 -7.38 -18.61
N PHE A 188 11.51 -8.58 -19.08
CA PHE A 188 12.90 -8.95 -19.28
C PHE A 188 13.58 -8.06 -20.33
N ALA A 189 12.93 -7.84 -21.47
CA ALA A 189 13.41 -6.93 -22.52
C ALA A 189 13.61 -5.52 -21.99
N GLY A 190 12.70 -5.01 -21.15
CA GLY A 190 12.83 -3.70 -20.51
C GLY A 190 14.04 -3.62 -19.58
N ALA A 191 14.26 -4.65 -18.76
CA ALA A 191 15.43 -4.71 -17.89
C ALA A 191 16.75 -4.81 -18.69
N CYS A 192 16.77 -5.54 -19.80
CA CYS A 192 17.91 -5.59 -20.72
C CYS A 192 18.15 -4.26 -21.43
N ALA A 193 17.09 -3.59 -21.89
CA ALA A 193 17.19 -2.27 -22.52
C ALA A 193 17.78 -1.24 -21.54
N ALA A 194 17.34 -1.25 -20.28
CA ALA A 194 17.94 -0.42 -19.24
C ALA A 194 19.44 -0.70 -19.05
N LYS A 195 19.91 -1.92 -19.31
CA LYS A 195 21.33 -2.26 -19.25
C LYS A 195 22.15 -1.72 -20.44
N ALA A 196 21.51 -1.43 -21.57
CA ALA A 196 22.19 -0.92 -22.76
C ALA A 196 22.51 0.58 -22.71
N PHE A 197 21.82 1.36 -21.86
CA PHE A 197 22.06 2.79 -21.65
C PHE A 197 22.87 3.06 -20.39
#